data_AF-A0A9X2SJZ3-F1
#
_entry.id   AF-A0A9X2SJZ3-F1
#
_cell.length_a   1.000
_cell.length_b   1.000
_cell.length_c   1.000
_cell.angle_alpha   90.00
_cell.angle_beta   90.00
_cell.angle_gamma   90.00
#
_symmetry.space_group_name_H-M   'P 1'
#
loop_
_entity.id
_entity.type
_entity.pdbx_description
1 polymer ?
#
loop_
_entity_poly.entity_id
_entity_poly.type
_entity_poly.pdbx_seq_one_letter_code
_entity_poly.pdbx_strand_id
1 'polypeptide(L)'
;MTVLVFFGASVLIALTPGANNLLGLHHGMTHGVRRGLAGLGGRLAAFTLLITAVAAGLGQLLAASETALTIIKWAGAAYLFYLGLRILWSTTRHKDDAAEAAEPPAEPASAWRVARKEFGVAITNPKAILIFTAFVPQFIDAGHGSFPGQIALLGAVYLLAEFLAGSVYVGAGAAVKTIKLTRRARRRVDRGTGVVLVGLAGVLATSNA
;
A
#
# COMPACT_ATOMS: atom_id res chain seq x y z
N MET A 1 -28.37 -1.67 4.81
CA MET A 1 -27.73 -2.98 5.10
C MET A 1 -26.40 -3.17 4.34
N THR A 2 -26.29 -2.66 3.12
CA THR A 2 -25.13 -2.79 2.22
C THR A 2 -23.82 -2.16 2.76
N VAL A 3 -23.90 -1.00 3.42
CA VAL A 3 -22.71 -0.27 3.89
C VAL A 3 -21.95 -0.99 5.01
N LEU A 4 -22.66 -1.62 5.96
CA LEU A 4 -22.01 -2.38 7.04
C LEU A 4 -21.32 -3.64 6.52
N VAL A 5 -21.97 -4.35 5.59
CA VAL A 5 -21.37 -5.51 4.91
C VAL A 5 -20.14 -5.09 4.11
N PHE A 6 -20.26 -4.00 3.34
CA PHE A 6 -19.14 -3.42 2.60
C PHE A 6 -17.99 -3.01 3.52
N PHE A 7 -18.27 -2.38 4.65
CA PHE A 7 -17.25 -2.02 5.63
C PHE A 7 -16.52 -3.25 6.17
N GLY A 8 -17.26 -4.28 6.60
CA GLY A 8 -16.68 -5.54 7.09
C GLY A 8 -15.78 -6.20 6.05
N ALA A 9 -16.26 -6.33 4.81
CA ALA A 9 -15.49 -6.87 3.71
C ALA A 9 -14.25 -6.01 3.38
N SER A 10 -14.40 -4.68 3.40
CA SER A 10 -13.30 -3.73 3.19
C SER A 10 -12.21 -3.87 4.25
N VAL A 11 -12.58 -4.09 5.52
CA VAL A 11 -11.60 -4.33 6.61
C VAL A 11 -10.85 -5.65 6.39
N LEU A 12 -11.54 -6.74 6.04
CA LEU A 12 -10.90 -8.03 5.77
C LEU A 12 -9.93 -7.93 4.59
N ILE A 13 -10.35 -7.28 3.50
CA ILE A 13 -9.50 -7.03 2.34
C ILE A 13 -8.33 -6.14 2.74
N ALA A 14 -8.56 -5.03 3.45
CA ALA A 14 -7.52 -4.09 3.87
C ALA A 14 -6.48 -4.74 4.81
N LEU A 15 -6.88 -5.70 5.65
CA LEU A 15 -5.97 -6.48 6.50
C LEU A 15 -5.16 -7.52 5.72
N THR A 16 -5.60 -7.91 4.52
CA THR A 16 -4.85 -8.86 3.70
C THR A 16 -3.49 -8.27 3.32
N PRO A 17 -2.36 -8.98 3.57
CA PRO A 17 -1.03 -8.46 3.29
C PRO A 17 -0.87 -8.04 1.83
N GLY A 18 -0.38 -6.82 1.62
CA GLY A 18 -0.13 -6.25 0.31
C GLY A 18 0.97 -5.20 0.40
N ALA A 19 1.33 -4.60 -0.74
CA ALA A 19 2.46 -3.68 -0.84
C ALA A 19 2.40 -2.53 0.17
N ASN A 20 1.27 -1.83 0.22
CA ASN A 20 1.04 -0.72 1.14
C ASN A 20 1.10 -1.15 2.62
N ASN A 21 0.55 -2.32 2.95
CA ASN A 21 0.53 -2.82 4.33
C ASN A 21 1.92 -3.19 4.83
N LEU A 22 2.71 -3.86 3.99
CA LEU A 22 4.10 -4.19 4.28
C LEU A 22 4.99 -2.95 4.35
N LEU A 23 4.71 -1.96 3.51
CA LEU A 23 5.41 -0.69 3.55
C LEU A 23 5.07 0.11 4.82
N GLY A 24 3.80 0.14 5.23
CA GLY A 24 3.36 0.74 6.49
C GLY A 24 3.99 0.07 7.71
N LEU A 25 4.09 -1.27 7.70
CA LEU A 25 4.82 -2.05 8.70
C LEU A 25 6.29 -1.64 8.77
N HIS A 26 6.97 -1.61 7.62
CA HIS A 26 8.36 -1.19 7.52
C HIS A 26 8.55 0.25 8.03
N HIS A 27 7.66 1.19 7.65
CA HIS A 27 7.70 2.56 8.13
C HIS A 27 7.47 2.66 9.65
N GLY A 28 6.57 1.85 10.22
CA GLY A 28 6.42 1.71 11.67
C GLY A 28 7.71 1.26 12.34
N MET A 29 8.34 0.20 11.82
CA MET A 29 9.60 -0.36 12.35
C MET A 29 10.78 0.60 12.27
N THR A 30 10.85 1.39 11.21
CA THR A 30 11.99 2.27 10.93
C THR A 30 11.81 3.65 11.55
N HIS A 31 10.64 4.26 11.35
CA HIS A 31 10.38 5.66 11.65
C HIS A 31 9.46 5.88 12.86
N GLY A 32 8.82 4.83 13.38
CA GLY A 32 7.86 4.88 14.49
C GLY A 32 6.46 5.35 14.08
N VAL A 33 5.51 5.33 15.02
CA VAL A 33 4.07 5.57 14.76
C VAL A 33 3.83 6.90 14.05
N ARG A 34 4.37 8.01 14.55
CA ARG A 34 4.09 9.36 14.01
C ARG A 34 4.41 9.48 12.51
N ARG A 35 5.57 8.99 12.08
CA ARG A 35 6.00 9.05 10.68
C ARG A 35 5.33 7.96 9.84
N GLY A 36 5.06 6.78 10.41
CA GLY A 36 4.28 5.73 9.74
C GLY A 36 2.85 6.19 9.43
N LEU A 37 2.19 6.91 10.36
CA LEU A 37 0.87 7.49 10.15
C LEU A 37 0.90 8.64 9.13
N ALA A 38 1.97 9.44 9.06
CA ALA A 38 2.16 10.39 7.97
C ALA A 38 2.26 9.67 6.60
N GLY A 39 2.94 8.52 6.57
CA GLY A 39 2.93 7.58 5.45
C GLY A 39 1.53 7.16 5.05
N LEU A 40 0.75 6.66 6.01
CA LEU A 40 -0.65 6.29 5.83
C LEU A 40 -1.50 7.43 5.26
N GLY A 41 -1.27 8.67 5.69
CA GLY A 41 -1.92 9.85 5.10
C GLY A 41 -1.63 10.01 3.60
N GLY A 42 -0.38 9.79 3.18
CA GLY A 42 -0.01 9.79 1.76
C GLY A 42 -0.71 8.68 0.97
N ARG A 43 -0.84 7.49 1.55
CA ARG A 43 -1.61 6.39 0.95
C ARG A 43 -3.09 6.73 0.79
N LEU A 44 -3.72 7.29 1.82
CA LEU A 44 -5.13 7.68 1.77
C LEU A 44 -5.36 8.77 0.73
N ALA A 45 -4.45 9.75 0.60
CA ALA A 45 -4.54 10.77 -0.44
C ALA A 45 -4.52 10.17 -1.87
N ALA A 46 -3.68 9.15 -2.11
CA ALA A 46 -3.66 8.46 -3.39
C ALA A 46 -4.98 7.71 -3.67
N PHE A 47 -5.54 7.04 -2.66
CA PHE A 47 -6.82 6.35 -2.80
C PHE A 47 -7.98 7.32 -2.98
N THR A 48 -7.98 8.47 -2.30
CA THR A 48 -8.96 9.53 -2.54
C THR A 48 -8.91 10.00 -3.99
N LEU A 49 -7.72 10.19 -4.57
CA LEU A 49 -7.58 10.56 -5.98
C LEU A 49 -8.16 9.49 -6.91
N LEU A 50 -7.88 8.22 -6.64
CA LEU A 50 -8.44 7.08 -7.40
C LEU A 50 -9.96 7.02 -7.29
N ILE A 51 -10.52 7.17 -6.08
CA ILE A 51 -11.97 7.21 -5.83
C ILE A 51 -12.61 8.33 -6.64
N THR A 52 -12.03 9.54 -6.59
CA THR A 52 -12.55 10.69 -7.34
C THR A 52 -12.50 10.43 -8.84
N ALA A 53 -11.43 9.83 -9.36
CA ALA A 53 -11.33 9.48 -10.77
C ALA A 53 -12.39 8.44 -11.17
N VAL A 54 -12.61 7.41 -10.34
CA VAL A 54 -13.63 6.38 -10.56
C VAL A 54 -15.04 6.98 -10.49
N ALA A 55 -15.31 7.88 -9.54
CA ALA A 55 -16.57 8.62 -9.42
C ALA A 55 -16.85 9.48 -10.65
N ALA A 56 -15.78 10.03 -11.27
CA ALA A 56 -15.85 10.79 -12.51
C ALA A 56 -16.02 9.92 -13.78
N GLY A 57 -16.05 8.58 -13.65
CA GLY A 57 -16.30 7.65 -14.76
C GLY A 57 -15.08 6.85 -15.22
N LEU A 58 -13.89 7.06 -14.63
CA LEU A 58 -12.70 6.28 -15.00
C LEU A 58 -12.90 4.77 -14.75
N GLY A 59 -13.68 4.40 -13.73
CA GLY A 59 -13.95 2.99 -13.43
C GLY A 59 -14.71 2.27 -14.55
N GLN A 60 -15.66 2.95 -15.19
CA GLN A 60 -16.40 2.39 -16.33
C GLN A 60 -15.51 2.25 -17.56
N LEU A 61 -14.64 3.24 -17.81
CA LEU A 61 -13.69 3.22 -18.91
C LEU A 61 -12.64 2.10 -18.75
N LEU A 62 -12.16 1.89 -17.53
CA LEU A 62 -11.21 0.81 -17.22
C LEU A 62 -11.87 -0.57 -17.28
N ALA A 63 -13.09 -0.72 -16.77
CA ALA A 63 -13.83 -1.99 -16.86
C ALA A 63 -14.16 -2.37 -18.31
N ALA A 64 -14.35 -1.39 -19.19
CA ALA A 64 -14.56 -1.62 -20.61
C ALA A 64 -13.27 -1.97 -21.40
N SER A 65 -12.09 -1.90 -20.76
CA SER A 65 -10.80 -2.09 -21.44
C SER A 65 -9.92 -3.12 -20.75
N GLU A 66 -9.94 -4.34 -21.27
CA GLU A 66 -9.04 -5.43 -20.86
C GLU A 66 -7.56 -5.04 -21.03
N THR A 67 -7.24 -4.26 -22.07
CA THR A 67 -5.91 -3.70 -22.31
C THR A 67 -5.49 -2.76 -21.18
N ALA A 68 -6.38 -1.86 -20.72
CA ALA A 68 -6.07 -0.92 -19.64
C ALA A 68 -5.83 -1.65 -18.31
N LEU A 69 -6.67 -2.65 -17.99
CA LEU A 69 -6.47 -3.51 -16.82
C LEU A 69 -5.15 -4.28 -16.90
N THR A 70 -4.79 -4.78 -18.09
CA THR A 70 -3.52 -5.48 -18.34
C THR A 70 -2.31 -4.55 -18.15
N ILE A 71 -2.34 -3.34 -18.72
CA ILE A 71 -1.27 -2.35 -18.56
C ILE A 71 -1.09 -2.00 -17.08
N ILE A 72 -2.19 -1.78 -16.36
CA ILE A 72 -2.17 -1.49 -14.92
C ILE A 72 -1.56 -2.65 -14.13
N LYS A 73 -1.96 -3.90 -14.44
CA LYS A 73 -1.41 -5.10 -13.80
C LYS A 73 0.10 -5.16 -13.94
N TRP A 74 0.60 -5.01 -15.17
CA TRP A 74 2.03 -5.04 -15.47
C TRP A 74 2.80 -3.88 -14.85
N ALA A 75 2.22 -2.66 -14.84
CA ALA A 75 2.81 -1.51 -14.18
C ALA A 75 2.94 -1.73 -12.66
N GLY A 76 1.89 -2.26 -12.03
CA GLY A 76 1.91 -2.64 -10.61
C GLY A 76 2.97 -3.70 -10.33
N ALA A 77 3.06 -4.74 -11.16
CA ALA A 77 4.07 -5.80 -11.01
C ALA A 77 5.50 -5.26 -11.12
N ALA A 78 5.79 -4.45 -12.14
CA ALA A 78 7.08 -3.81 -12.32
C ALA A 78 7.46 -2.93 -11.12
N TYR A 79 6.49 -2.20 -10.56
CA TYR A 79 6.71 -1.35 -9.39
C TYR A 79 7.05 -2.16 -8.12
N LEU A 80 6.28 -3.22 -7.83
CA LEU A 80 6.54 -4.11 -6.68
C LEU A 80 7.91 -4.78 -6.81
N PHE A 81 8.26 -5.21 -8.01
CA PHE A 81 9.56 -5.79 -8.31
C PHE A 81 10.69 -4.80 -8.05
N TYR A 82 10.58 -3.57 -8.57
CA TYR A 82 11.53 -2.49 -8.33
C TYR A 82 11.69 -2.18 -6.83
N LEU A 83 10.58 -2.08 -6.10
CA LEU A 83 10.61 -1.76 -4.67
C LEU A 83 11.25 -2.89 -3.85
N GLY A 84 10.90 -4.14 -4.15
CA GLY A 84 11.48 -5.32 -3.53
C GLY A 84 12.99 -5.42 -3.80
N LEU A 85 13.42 -5.26 -5.06
CA LEU A 85 14.84 -5.21 -5.43
C LEU A 85 15.60 -4.09 -4.74
N ARG A 86 15.03 -2.88 -4.67
CA ARG A 86 15.67 -1.75 -3.99
C ARG A 86 15.91 -2.03 -2.51
N ILE A 87 14.93 -2.63 -1.82
CA ILE A 87 15.08 -3.04 -0.42
C ILE A 87 16.15 -4.13 -0.30
N LEU A 88 16.12 -5.16 -1.15
CA LEU A 88 17.13 -6.21 -1.16
C LEU A 88 18.54 -5.67 -1.39
N TRP A 89 18.72 -4.78 -2.37
CA TRP A 89 20.01 -4.15 -2.68
C TRP A 89 20.54 -3.25 -1.55
N SER A 90 19.65 -2.56 -0.81
CA SER A 90 20.08 -1.82 0.39
C SER A 90 20.59 -2.73 1.51
N THR A 91 20.16 -4.01 1.56
CA THR A 91 20.65 -4.97 2.55
C THR A 91 21.98 -5.63 2.17
N THR A 92 22.37 -5.58 0.89
CA THR A 92 23.62 -6.15 0.35
C THR A 92 24.77 -5.15 0.24
N ARG A 93 24.49 -3.84 0.10
CA ARG A 93 25.52 -2.80 -0.03
C ARG A 93 26.32 -2.50 1.24
N HIS A 94 25.79 -2.79 2.44
CA HIS A 94 26.60 -2.75 3.66
C HIS A 94 27.41 -4.05 3.86
N LYS A 95 28.28 -4.35 2.89
CA LYS A 95 29.30 -5.41 2.97
C LYS A 95 30.74 -4.87 3.02
N ASP A 96 30.94 -3.56 2.84
CA ASP A 96 32.29 -2.95 2.81
C ASP A 96 32.57 -1.95 3.94
N ASP A 97 31.86 -2.02 5.07
CA ASP A 97 32.16 -1.13 6.21
C ASP A 97 33.07 -1.83 7.24
N ALA A 98 34.28 -2.17 6.77
CA ALA A 98 35.47 -2.18 7.62
C ALA A 98 36.03 -0.74 7.81
N ALA A 99 35.31 0.28 7.32
CA ALA A 99 35.68 1.69 7.41
C ALA A 99 34.46 2.60 7.71
N GLU A 100 33.60 2.25 8.67
CA GLU A 100 32.69 3.26 9.28
C GLU A 100 33.39 3.90 10.48
N ALA A 101 34.36 4.77 10.18
CA ALA A 101 34.64 5.89 11.05
C ALA A 101 33.38 6.77 11.05
N ALA A 102 32.64 6.77 12.16
CA ALA A 102 31.64 7.78 12.51
C ALA A 102 30.76 8.28 11.33
N GLU A 103 29.98 7.41 10.69
CA GLU A 103 28.83 7.92 9.95
C GLU A 103 27.79 8.47 10.96
N PRO A 104 27.41 9.76 10.87
CA PRO A 104 26.36 10.30 11.73
C PRO A 104 25.08 9.51 11.48
N PRO A 105 24.25 9.28 12.52
CA PRO A 105 23.01 8.52 12.37
C PRO A 105 22.20 9.13 11.23
N ALA A 106 21.98 8.35 10.15
CA ALA A 106 21.23 8.78 8.99
C ALA A 106 19.94 9.48 9.45
N GLU A 107 19.78 10.76 9.08
CA GLU A 107 18.70 11.56 9.61
C GLU A 107 17.36 10.86 9.39
N PRO A 108 16.52 10.77 10.43
CA PRO A 108 15.26 10.06 10.30
C PRO A 108 14.42 10.74 9.22
N ALA A 109 14.06 9.98 8.19
CA ALA A 109 13.37 10.51 7.00
C ALA A 109 12.22 11.44 7.39
N SER A 110 12.11 12.58 6.69
CA SER A 110 11.02 13.53 6.95
C SER A 110 9.66 12.86 6.75
N ALA A 111 8.66 13.27 7.54
CA ALA A 111 7.30 12.75 7.42
C ALA A 111 6.76 12.87 5.99
N TRP A 112 7.12 13.97 5.31
CA TRP A 112 6.81 14.20 3.90
C TRP A 112 7.43 13.15 2.96
N ARG A 113 8.69 12.77 3.17
CA ARG A 113 9.35 11.75 2.34
C ARG A 113 8.67 10.39 2.49
N VAL A 114 8.24 10.04 3.71
CA VAL A 114 7.50 8.80 3.99
C VAL A 114 6.11 8.84 3.33
N ALA A 115 5.38 9.94 3.48
CA ALA A 115 4.08 10.16 2.84
C ALA A 115 4.15 10.06 1.31
N ARG A 116 5.14 10.71 0.68
CA ARG A 116 5.31 10.70 -0.78
C ARG A 116 5.63 9.30 -1.31
N LYS A 117 6.37 8.50 -0.54
CA LYS A 117 6.68 7.11 -0.90
C LYS A 117 5.43 6.23 -0.85
N GLU A 118 4.65 6.32 0.23
CA GLU A 118 3.36 5.62 0.37
C GLU A 118 2.36 6.04 -0.71
N PHE A 119 2.27 7.34 -1.03
CA PHE A 119 1.45 7.83 -2.13
C PHE A 119 1.83 7.16 -3.46
N GLY A 120 3.13 7.09 -3.78
CA GLY A 120 3.61 6.49 -5.03
C GLY A 120 3.31 5.00 -5.13
N VAL A 121 3.40 4.26 -4.02
CA VAL A 121 3.01 2.83 -3.97
C VAL A 121 1.50 2.69 -4.09
N ALA A 122 0.75 3.54 -3.40
CA ALA A 122 -0.70 3.47 -3.36
C ALA A 122 -1.36 3.82 -4.68
N ILE A 123 -0.87 4.85 -5.40
CA ILE A 123 -1.44 5.25 -6.69
C ILE A 123 -1.19 4.19 -7.78
N THR A 124 -0.13 3.38 -7.62
CA THR A 124 0.19 2.26 -8.52
C THR A 124 -0.30 0.91 -7.98
N ASN A 125 -1.08 0.91 -6.89
CA ASN A 125 -1.48 -0.32 -6.22
C ASN A 125 -2.58 -1.05 -7.00
N PRO A 126 -2.28 -2.20 -7.64
CA PRO A 126 -3.24 -2.94 -8.44
C PRO A 126 -4.37 -3.51 -7.59
N LYS A 127 -4.13 -3.80 -6.31
CA LYS A 127 -5.18 -4.22 -5.36
C LYS A 127 -6.23 -3.13 -5.19
N ALA A 128 -5.80 -1.87 -5.07
CA ALA A 128 -6.74 -0.75 -4.94
C ALA A 128 -7.54 -0.57 -6.22
N ILE A 129 -6.89 -0.70 -7.38
CA ILE A 129 -7.56 -0.58 -8.67
C ILE A 129 -8.62 -1.67 -8.82
N LEU A 130 -8.28 -2.94 -8.58
CA LEU A 130 -9.24 -4.05 -8.62
C LEU A 130 -10.42 -3.87 -7.65
N ILE A 131 -10.17 -3.31 -6.46
CA ILE A 131 -11.26 -3.01 -5.52
C ILE A 131 -12.22 -2.00 -6.13
N PHE A 132 -11.73 -0.91 -6.72
CA PHE A 132 -12.61 0.13 -7.26
C PHE A 132 -13.20 -0.21 -8.63
N THR A 133 -12.60 -1.13 -9.40
CA THR A 133 -13.13 -1.54 -10.71
C THR A 133 -14.01 -2.78 -10.65
N ALA A 134 -13.77 -3.72 -9.72
CA ALA A 134 -14.48 -5.00 -9.68
C ALA A 134 -15.29 -5.23 -8.41
N PHE A 135 -14.85 -4.70 -7.26
CA PHE A 135 -15.52 -4.96 -5.97
C PHE A 135 -16.55 -3.88 -5.63
N VAL A 136 -16.15 -2.60 -5.60
CA VAL A 136 -17.03 -1.46 -5.26
C VAL A 136 -18.28 -1.40 -6.14
N PRO A 137 -18.22 -1.63 -7.47
CA PRO A 137 -19.43 -1.62 -8.30
C PRO A 137 -20.49 -2.65 -7.90
N GLN A 138 -20.11 -3.76 -7.24
CA GLN A 138 -21.05 -4.78 -6.77
C GLN A 138 -21.96 -4.28 -5.62
N PHE A 139 -21.58 -3.17 -4.98
CA PHE A 139 -22.33 -2.55 -3.89
C PHE A 139 -23.11 -1.31 -4.34
N ILE A 140 -23.04 -0.97 -5.63
CA ILE A 140 -23.79 0.15 -6.22
C ILE A 140 -25.18 -0.35 -6.60
N ASP A 141 -26.20 0.36 -6.13
CA ASP A 141 -27.60 0.12 -6.51
C ASP A 141 -27.99 1.07 -7.64
N ALA A 142 -28.24 0.53 -8.83
CA ALA A 142 -28.66 1.31 -10.00
C ALA A 142 -30.03 2.00 -9.81
N GLY A 143 -30.86 1.55 -8.85
CA GLY A 143 -32.18 2.10 -8.56
C GLY A 143 -32.21 3.23 -7.52
N HIS A 144 -31.10 3.53 -6.83
CA HIS A 144 -31.10 4.48 -5.71
C HIS A 144 -29.93 5.47 -5.73
N GLY A 145 -30.20 6.76 -5.95
CA GLY A 145 -29.19 7.83 -5.85
C GLY A 145 -28.22 7.88 -7.03
N SER A 146 -27.35 8.89 -7.05
CA SER A 146 -26.41 9.10 -8.16
C SER A 146 -25.16 8.22 -8.03
N PHE A 147 -24.69 7.68 -9.16
CA PHE A 147 -23.48 6.85 -9.21
C PHE A 147 -22.26 7.52 -8.54
N PRO A 148 -21.94 8.82 -8.80
CA PRO A 148 -20.82 9.48 -8.13
C PRO A 148 -21.02 9.61 -6.62
N GLY A 149 -22.26 9.83 -6.16
CA GLY A 149 -22.59 9.92 -4.74
C GLY A 149 -22.39 8.59 -4.01
N GLN A 150 -22.79 7.48 -4.63
CA GLN A 150 -22.56 6.15 -4.07
C GLN A 150 -21.07 5.77 -4.05
N ILE A 151 -20.32 6.08 -5.13
CA ILE A 151 -18.86 5.88 -5.15
C ILE A 151 -18.18 6.70 -4.05
N ALA A 152 -18.58 7.97 -3.86
CA ALA A 152 -18.01 8.81 -2.82
C ALA A 152 -18.27 8.23 -1.41
N LEU A 153 -19.49 7.75 -1.15
CA LEU A 153 -19.85 7.12 0.13
C LEU A 153 -19.06 5.83 0.37
N LEU A 154 -19.09 4.89 -0.59
CA LEU A 154 -18.37 3.62 -0.48
C LEU A 154 -16.85 3.85 -0.43
N GLY A 155 -16.34 4.81 -1.18
CA GLY A 155 -14.95 5.26 -1.13
C GLY A 155 -14.56 5.77 0.26
N ALA A 156 -15.38 6.61 0.90
CA ALA A 156 -15.13 7.08 2.26
C ALA A 156 -15.11 5.93 3.28
N VAL A 157 -16.04 4.97 3.15
CA VAL A 157 -16.09 3.78 4.01
C VAL A 157 -14.84 2.91 3.82
N TYR A 158 -14.38 2.75 2.58
CA TYR A 158 -13.15 2.02 2.27
C TYR A 158 -11.91 2.74 2.83
N LEU A 159 -11.83 4.08 2.71
CA LEU A 159 -10.73 4.86 3.29
C LEU A 159 -10.67 4.71 4.81
N LEU A 160 -11.82 4.65 5.48
CA LEU A 160 -11.87 4.36 6.93
C LEU A 160 -11.33 2.97 7.24
N ALA A 161 -11.76 1.93 6.50
CA ALA A 161 -11.26 0.57 6.67
C ALA A 161 -9.73 0.50 6.44
N GLU A 162 -9.23 1.16 5.41
CA GLU A 162 -7.79 1.27 5.10
C GLU A 162 -7.01 2.03 6.17
N PHE A 163 -7.60 3.09 6.76
CA PHE A 163 -6.99 3.79 7.87
C PHE A 163 -6.84 2.88 9.10
N LEU A 164 -7.87 2.12 9.45
CA LEU A 164 -7.85 1.20 10.57
C LEU A 164 -6.82 0.08 10.36
N ALA A 165 -6.89 -0.63 9.23
CA ALA A 165 -5.94 -1.69 8.90
C ALA A 165 -4.50 -1.17 8.80
N GLY A 166 -4.31 0.00 8.16
CA GLY A 166 -3.01 0.66 8.07
C GLY A 166 -2.40 1.01 9.42
N SER A 167 -3.23 1.52 10.33
CA SER A 167 -2.81 1.86 11.69
C SER A 167 -2.37 0.62 12.46
N VAL A 168 -3.01 -0.53 12.25
CA VAL A 168 -2.58 -1.83 12.82
C VAL A 168 -1.18 -2.21 12.29
N TYR A 169 -0.95 -2.14 10.98
CA TYR A 169 0.37 -2.45 10.41
C TYR A 169 1.47 -1.48 10.89
N VAL A 170 1.19 -0.18 10.88
CA VAL A 170 2.12 0.84 11.39
C VAL A 170 2.41 0.64 12.88
N GLY A 171 1.37 0.37 13.67
CA GLY A 171 1.46 0.12 15.11
C GLY A 171 2.25 -1.14 15.41
N ALA A 172 1.99 -2.24 14.70
CA ALA A 172 2.76 -3.48 14.82
C ALA A 172 4.23 -3.25 14.49
N GLY A 173 4.53 -2.49 13.43
CA GLY A 173 5.90 -2.15 13.08
C GLY A 173 6.58 -1.31 14.16
N ALA A 174 5.87 -0.32 14.70
CA ALA A 174 6.40 0.52 15.78
C ALA A 174 6.60 -0.25 17.09
N ALA A 175 5.74 -1.24 17.40
CA ALA A 175 5.94 -2.14 18.52
C ALA A 175 7.20 -2.98 18.32
N VAL A 176 7.45 -3.49 17.11
CA VAL A 176 8.70 -4.21 16.80
C VAL A 176 9.93 -3.30 16.97
N LYS A 177 9.81 -1.99 16.73
CA LYS A 177 10.89 -1.02 16.96
C LYS A 177 11.30 -0.92 18.43
N THR A 178 10.37 -1.07 19.38
CA THR A 178 10.69 -0.98 20.82
C THR A 178 11.46 -2.19 21.33
N ILE A 179 11.42 -3.31 20.61
CA ILE A 179 12.09 -4.58 20.96
C ILE A 179 13.63 -4.51 20.77
N LYS A 180 14.21 -3.35 20.39
CA LYS A 180 15.66 -3.14 20.16
C LYS A 180 16.30 -4.29 19.37
N LEU A 181 15.68 -4.66 18.24
CA LEU A 181 16.17 -5.72 17.37
C LEU A 181 17.64 -5.48 16.99
N THR A 182 18.45 -6.54 17.07
CA THR A 182 19.85 -6.49 16.63
C THR A 182 19.93 -6.09 15.15
N ARG A 183 21.06 -5.51 14.72
CA ARG A 183 21.31 -5.19 13.28
C ARG A 183 21.07 -6.40 12.37
N ARG A 184 21.39 -7.62 12.84
CA ARG A 184 21.12 -8.87 12.13
C ARG A 184 19.61 -9.16 11.99
N ALA A 185 18.85 -9.01 13.07
CA ALA A 185 17.39 -9.21 13.04
C ALA A 185 16.69 -8.18 12.13
N ARG A 186 17.10 -6.91 12.18
CA ARG A 186 16.57 -5.86 11.29
C ARG A 186 16.85 -6.16 9.81
N ARG A 187 18.07 -6.60 9.47
CA ARG A 187 18.41 -7.05 8.11
C ARG A 187 17.59 -8.25 7.65
N ARG A 188 17.26 -9.19 8.55
CA ARG A 188 16.38 -10.33 8.22
C ARG A 188 14.97 -9.86 7.88
N VAL A 189 14.44 -8.89 8.62
CA VAL A 189 13.11 -8.32 8.33
C VAL A 189 13.09 -7.52 7.03
N ASP A 190 14.11 -6.69 6.78
CA ASP A 190 14.20 -5.93 5.52
C ASP A 190 14.35 -6.88 4.32
N ARG A 191 15.17 -7.94 4.43
CA ARG A 191 15.26 -8.99 3.41
C ARG A 191 13.93 -9.72 3.21
N GLY A 192 13.26 -10.11 4.30
CA GLY A 192 11.95 -10.75 4.25
C GLY A 192 10.94 -9.88 3.52
N THR A 193 10.88 -8.59 3.84
CA THR A 193 10.01 -7.60 3.19
C THR A 193 10.33 -7.50 1.70
N GLY A 194 11.61 -7.40 1.34
CA GLY A 194 12.05 -7.34 -0.06
C GLY A 194 11.68 -8.59 -0.85
N VAL A 195 11.90 -9.80 -0.29
CA VAL A 195 11.51 -11.08 -0.90
C VAL A 195 10.00 -11.17 -1.09
N VAL A 196 9.21 -10.80 -0.08
CA VAL A 196 7.74 -10.84 -0.17
C VAL A 196 7.25 -9.89 -1.26
N LEU A 197 7.80 -8.68 -1.38
CA LEU A 197 7.41 -7.74 -2.43
C LEU A 197 7.77 -8.24 -3.84
N VAL A 198 8.94 -8.86 -4.02
CA VAL A 198 9.31 -9.52 -5.30
C VAL A 198 8.38 -10.71 -5.59
N GLY A 199 8.04 -11.51 -4.58
CA GLY A 199 7.10 -12.62 -4.72
C GLY A 199 5.70 -12.15 -5.13
N LEU A 200 5.19 -11.11 -4.48
CA LEU A 200 3.91 -10.49 -4.84
C LEU A 200 3.93 -9.90 -6.26
N ALA A 201 5.06 -9.33 -6.69
CA ALA A 201 5.24 -8.88 -8.07
C ALA A 201 5.11 -10.03 -9.08
N GLY A 202 5.74 -11.18 -8.78
CA GLY A 202 5.63 -12.38 -9.59
C GLY A 202 4.20 -12.92 -9.66
N VAL A 203 3.54 -13.08 -8.51
CA VAL A 203 2.15 -13.55 -8.43
C VAL A 203 1.22 -12.66 -9.25
N LEU A 204 1.34 -11.33 -9.11
CA LEU A 204 0.54 -10.37 -9.85
C LEU A 204 0.83 -10.39 -11.37
N ALA A 205 2.08 -10.58 -11.77
CA ALA A 205 2.41 -10.73 -13.19
C ALA A 205 1.75 -11.98 -13.80
N THR A 206 1.70 -13.07 -13.02
CA THR A 206 1.17 -14.38 -13.46
C THR A 206 -0.33 -14.57 -13.25
N SER A 207 -1.03 -13.70 -12.51
CA SER A 207 -2.49 -13.82 -12.33
C SER A 207 -3.22 -13.47 -13.61
N ASN A 208 -4.22 -14.25 -14.02
CA ASN A 208 -5.06 -13.88 -15.16
C ASN A 208 -5.83 -12.57 -14.87
N ALA A 209 -5.97 -11.74 -15.91
CA ALA A 209 -6.74 -10.51 -15.87
C ALA A 209 -8.25 -10.82 -15.95
#